data_AF-A0A6C1BA87-F1
#
_entry.id   AF-A0A6C1BA87-F1
#
_cell.length_a   1.000
_cell.length_b   1.000
_cell.length_c   1.000
_cell.angle_alpha   90.00
_cell.angle_beta   90.00
_cell.angle_gamma   90.00
#
_symmetry.space_group_name_H-M   'P 1'
#
loop_
_entity.id
_entity.type
_entity.pdbx_description
1 polymer ?
#
loop_
_entity_poly.entity_id
_entity_poly.type
_entity_poly.pdbx_seq_one_letter_code
_entity_poly.pdbx_strand_id
1 'polypeptide(L)'
;MSDAQLEPVKIAAPWMDERSHGMLRTFFRDGLKSRCVLVEPDRAQAILIDVDRGDATRRLHDARLRWPEVPVIELSVNHPDQALFVRKPLRPKGMARALMSVRRKLRLSDDPVAESVGVCPGEAVDGAPATAVAAPRGPVPEPGTENHYVGQASDLDPAAPANWSRAHYDPAQFLQGHLQRAAAMADATGRRIAMTGVWGCWMIPPGNGAIELSMPDQYLRSLCLVTMNDSEVRLDAADAGADLTCSPEQTPRDVLLWKVALWTARGRVPLDAPLDAPVYLRHWPDLNELLVTPDAMRIAALWLNHPISLFELATRLDVPQRHVFSFYSACAAIGLAGPARRAADTLIEAPEVGATGMRALLGRLGERLGLGTQTESA
;
A
#
# COMPACT_ATOMS: atom_id res chain seq x y z
N MET A 1 -18.39 25.77 7.12
CA MET A 1 -17.31 26.49 7.83
C MET A 1 -16.23 25.45 8.11
N SER A 2 -15.00 25.47 7.61
CA SER A 2 -14.19 26.45 6.87
C SER A 2 -13.39 25.69 5.79
N ASP A 3 -13.47 26.12 4.52
CA ASP A 3 -12.54 25.70 3.47
C ASP A 3 -11.19 26.36 3.80
N ALA A 4 -10.26 25.61 4.38
CA ALA A 4 -8.95 26.13 4.75
C ALA A 4 -8.22 26.51 3.46
N GLN A 5 -8.34 27.78 3.05
CA GLN A 5 -7.65 28.35 1.90
C GLN A 5 -6.16 28.37 2.20
N LEU A 6 -5.49 27.29 1.78
CA LEU A 6 -4.04 27.20 1.76
C LEU A 6 -3.44 28.41 1.03
N GLU A 7 -2.46 29.09 1.64
CA GLU A 7 -1.84 30.27 1.05
C GLU A 7 -1.22 29.92 -0.32
N PRO A 8 -1.45 30.72 -1.38
CA PRO A 8 -0.97 30.38 -2.71
C PRO A 8 0.56 30.36 -2.79
N VAL A 9 1.11 29.33 -3.44
CA VAL A 9 2.55 29.22 -3.65
C VAL A 9 3.02 30.28 -4.64
N LYS A 10 4.04 31.05 -4.27
CA LYS A 10 4.61 32.14 -5.08
C LYS A 10 5.65 31.57 -6.03
N ILE A 11 5.41 31.67 -7.34
CA ILE A 11 6.31 31.13 -8.39
C ILE A 11 6.85 32.30 -9.22
N ALA A 12 8.13 32.28 -9.58
CA ALA A 12 8.68 33.20 -10.60
C ALA A 12 9.12 32.43 -11.84
N ALA A 13 9.04 33.06 -13.01
CA ALA A 13 9.47 32.49 -14.28
C ALA A 13 10.38 33.48 -15.05
N PRO A 14 11.61 33.74 -14.56
CA PRO A 14 12.41 34.90 -14.97
C PRO A 14 12.90 34.87 -16.41
N TRP A 15 12.86 33.70 -17.07
CA TRP A 15 13.32 33.53 -18.46
C TRP A 15 12.18 33.30 -19.46
N MET A 16 10.93 33.50 -19.06
CA MET A 16 9.75 33.34 -19.92
C MET A 16 9.27 34.71 -20.43
N ASP A 17 8.79 34.76 -21.67
CA ASP A 17 8.24 35.97 -22.29
C ASP A 17 6.85 36.34 -21.73
N GLU A 18 6.41 37.58 -21.97
CA GLU A 18 5.13 38.12 -21.49
C GLU A 18 3.93 37.28 -21.95
N ARG A 19 3.99 36.73 -23.16
CA ARG A 19 2.96 35.82 -23.70
C ARG A 19 2.84 34.56 -22.84
N SER A 20 3.98 33.97 -22.46
CA SER A 20 4.04 32.77 -21.65
C SER A 20 3.61 33.02 -20.21
N HIS A 21 3.95 34.19 -19.65
CA HIS A 21 3.41 34.65 -18.36
C HIS A 21 1.88 34.79 -18.40
N GLY A 22 1.31 35.36 -19.46
CA GLY A 22 -0.14 35.46 -19.64
C GLY A 22 -0.86 34.10 -19.66
N MET A 23 -0.28 33.11 -20.33
CA MET A 23 -0.80 31.73 -20.33
C MET A 23 -0.73 31.09 -18.94
N LEU A 24 0.39 31.25 -18.22
CA LEU A 24 0.56 30.73 -16.86
C LEU A 24 -0.41 31.36 -15.87
N ARG A 25 -0.62 32.69 -15.93
CA ARG A 25 -1.59 33.39 -15.07
C ARG A 25 -3.00 32.84 -15.27
N THR A 26 -3.40 32.62 -16.53
CA THR A 26 -4.71 32.03 -16.87
C THR A 26 -4.81 30.59 -16.34
N PHE A 27 -3.78 29.77 -16.56
CA PHE A 27 -3.74 28.39 -16.08
C PHE A 27 -3.77 28.27 -14.55
N PHE A 28 -3.09 29.16 -13.83
CA PHE A 28 -3.07 29.15 -12.36
C PHE A 28 -4.43 29.54 -11.77
N ARG A 29 -5.10 30.53 -12.38
CA ARG A 29 -6.46 30.93 -11.97
C ARG A 29 -7.47 29.83 -12.26
N ASP A 30 -7.53 29.36 -13.51
CA ASP A 30 -8.63 28.53 -13.99
C ASP A 30 -8.37 27.02 -13.78
N GLY A 31 -7.13 26.58 -13.98
CA GLY A 31 -6.72 25.18 -13.82
C GLY A 31 -6.35 24.78 -12.40
N LEU A 32 -5.82 25.71 -11.59
CA LEU A 32 -5.36 25.43 -10.24
C LEU A 32 -6.14 26.17 -9.15
N LYS A 33 -7.25 26.84 -9.51
CA LYS A 33 -8.10 27.59 -8.57
C LYS A 33 -7.30 28.54 -7.68
N SER A 34 -6.31 29.23 -8.26
CA SER A 34 -5.43 30.19 -7.59
C SER A 34 -4.57 29.61 -6.46
N ARG A 35 -4.25 28.30 -6.49
CA ARG A 35 -3.30 27.67 -5.53
C ARG A 35 -1.84 28.09 -5.72
N CYS A 36 -1.53 28.82 -6.79
CA CYS A 36 -0.25 29.45 -7.02
C CYS A 36 -0.41 30.79 -7.75
N VAL A 37 0.59 31.65 -7.60
CA VAL A 37 0.63 33.00 -8.19
C VAL A 37 1.99 33.28 -8.80
N LEU A 38 2.01 34.03 -9.91
CA LEU A 38 3.25 34.47 -10.54
C LEU A 38 3.75 35.76 -9.87
N VAL A 39 4.99 35.77 -9.40
CA VAL A 39 5.64 36.89 -8.69
C VAL A 39 7.02 37.20 -9.26
N GLU A 40 7.61 38.31 -8.81
CA GLU A 40 9.02 38.61 -9.06
C GLU A 40 9.96 37.60 -8.37
N PRO A 41 11.14 37.30 -8.95
CA PRO A 41 12.05 36.27 -8.43
C PRO A 41 12.45 36.44 -6.96
N ASP A 42 12.62 37.68 -6.50
CA ASP A 42 13.03 37.98 -5.12
C ASP A 42 11.96 37.61 -4.07
N ARG A 43 10.72 37.38 -4.51
CA ARG A 43 9.58 37.00 -3.66
C ARG A 43 9.12 35.56 -3.93
N ALA A 44 9.85 34.82 -4.77
CA ALA A 44 9.45 33.52 -5.24
C ALA A 44 9.83 32.40 -4.25
N GLN A 45 8.91 31.46 -4.08
CA GLN A 45 9.10 30.21 -3.37
C GLN A 45 9.46 29.06 -4.32
N ALA A 46 9.28 29.24 -5.63
CA ALA A 46 9.79 28.33 -6.63
C ALA A 46 10.13 29.08 -7.93
N ILE A 47 11.16 28.61 -8.63
CA ILE A 47 11.55 29.16 -9.94
C ILE A 47 11.12 28.20 -11.04
N LEU A 48 10.31 28.67 -11.99
CA LEU A 48 9.84 27.91 -13.13
C LEU A 48 10.76 28.14 -14.34
N ILE A 49 11.32 27.06 -14.88
CA ILE A 49 12.22 27.11 -16.05
C ILE A 49 11.65 26.28 -17.18
N ASP A 50 11.42 26.90 -18.33
CA ASP A 50 11.14 26.19 -19.57
C ASP A 50 12.45 25.66 -20.17
N VAL A 51 12.63 24.34 -20.11
CA VAL A 51 13.85 23.65 -20.54
C VAL A 51 13.88 23.38 -22.04
N ASP A 52 12.72 23.34 -22.73
CA ASP A 52 12.73 23.16 -24.20
C ASP A 52 13.03 24.45 -24.97
N ARG A 53 13.05 25.60 -24.27
CA ARG A 53 13.24 26.92 -24.88
C ARG A 53 14.62 27.49 -24.54
N GLY A 54 15.56 27.48 -25.49
CA GLY A 54 16.85 28.17 -25.37
C GLY A 54 17.88 27.46 -24.48
N ASP A 55 18.81 28.22 -23.90
CA ASP A 55 19.96 27.72 -23.13
C ASP A 55 19.58 27.31 -21.69
N ALA A 56 18.86 26.20 -21.56
CA ALA A 56 18.33 25.71 -20.28
C ALA A 56 19.42 25.38 -19.26
N THR A 57 20.54 24.83 -19.70
CA THR A 57 21.71 24.50 -18.84
C THR A 57 22.25 25.74 -18.15
N ARG A 58 22.43 26.84 -18.91
CA ARG A 58 22.86 28.12 -18.34
C ARG A 58 21.84 28.69 -17.38
N ARG A 59 20.54 28.60 -17.69
CA ARG A 59 19.47 29.10 -16.82
C ARG A 59 19.36 28.32 -15.51
N LEU A 60 19.52 27.00 -15.56
CA LEU A 60 19.56 26.15 -14.36
C LEU A 60 20.77 26.48 -13.48
N HIS A 61 21.93 26.65 -14.10
CA HIS A 61 23.14 27.08 -13.41
C HIS A 61 22.98 28.47 -12.77
N ASP A 62 22.44 29.44 -13.51
CA ASP A 62 22.16 30.79 -13.01
C ASP A 62 21.10 30.79 -11.89
N ALA A 63 20.07 29.94 -11.98
CA ALA A 63 19.06 29.79 -10.93
C ALA A 63 19.68 29.28 -9.62
N ARG A 64 20.53 28.25 -9.71
CA ARG A 64 21.22 27.65 -8.55
C ARG A 64 22.19 28.62 -7.89
N LEU A 65 22.83 29.49 -8.67
CA LEU A 65 23.73 30.52 -8.15
C LEU A 65 22.98 31.69 -7.49
N ARG A 66 21.88 32.15 -8.09
CA ARG A 66 21.15 33.35 -7.64
C ARG A 66 20.16 33.05 -6.52
N TRP A 67 19.55 31.87 -6.53
CA TRP A 67 18.54 31.44 -5.55
C TRP A 67 18.80 30.00 -5.08
N PRO A 68 19.91 29.75 -4.35
CA PRO A 68 20.34 28.39 -3.96
C PRO A 68 19.30 27.65 -3.10
N GLU A 69 18.54 28.37 -2.28
CA GLU A 69 17.54 27.81 -1.37
C GLU A 69 16.12 27.72 -1.99
N VAL A 70 15.94 28.19 -3.24
CA VAL A 70 14.63 28.21 -3.90
C VAL A 70 14.52 27.04 -4.87
N PRO A 71 13.54 26.13 -4.69
CA PRO A 71 13.38 24.98 -5.57
C PRO A 71 13.05 25.39 -7.01
N VAL A 72 13.70 24.74 -7.96
CA VAL A 72 13.46 24.95 -9.40
C VAL A 72 12.47 23.91 -9.91
N ILE A 73 11.41 24.37 -10.57
CA ILE A 73 10.43 23.59 -11.32
C ILE A 73 10.77 23.65 -12.81
N GLU A 74 11.04 22.52 -13.44
CA GLU A 74 11.38 22.42 -14.85
C GLU A 74 10.16 22.07 -15.70
N LEU A 75 9.89 22.85 -16.74
CA LEU A 75 8.89 22.57 -17.77
C LEU A 75 9.58 22.05 -19.02
N SER A 76 9.29 20.82 -19.44
CA SER A 76 9.75 20.35 -20.73
C SER A 76 8.78 19.37 -21.43
N VAL A 77 9.00 19.15 -22.73
CA VAL A 77 8.34 18.13 -23.57
C VAL A 77 9.04 16.78 -23.39
N ASN A 78 10.37 16.78 -23.27
CA ASN A 78 11.23 15.59 -23.13
C ASN A 78 12.10 15.68 -21.87
N HIS A 79 11.96 14.68 -21.01
CA HIS A 79 12.47 14.68 -19.64
C HIS A 79 14.01 14.81 -19.54
N PRO A 80 14.54 15.89 -18.94
CA PRO A 80 15.90 15.92 -18.41
C PRO A 80 15.90 15.50 -16.94
N ASP A 81 16.88 14.67 -16.59
CA ASP A 81 16.84 13.71 -15.48
C ASP A 81 16.89 14.26 -14.04
N GLN A 82 16.85 15.59 -13.78
CA GLN A 82 17.15 16.09 -12.43
C GLN A 82 16.51 17.45 -12.07
N ALA A 83 15.17 17.51 -11.86
CA ALA A 83 14.50 18.52 -11.01
C ALA A 83 13.00 18.23 -10.81
N LEU A 84 12.31 19.08 -10.03
CA LEU A 84 10.84 19.12 -9.91
C LEU A 84 10.21 19.38 -11.29
N PHE A 85 9.85 18.33 -12.02
CA PHE A 85 9.46 18.45 -13.41
C PHE A 85 7.94 18.51 -13.61
N VAL A 86 7.47 19.37 -14.52
CA VAL A 86 6.08 19.37 -15.01
C VAL A 86 6.07 19.26 -16.54
N ARG A 87 5.58 18.12 -17.03
CA ARG A 87 5.48 17.83 -18.47
C ARG A 87 4.52 18.78 -19.18
N LYS A 88 4.89 19.20 -20.40
CA LYS A 88 3.97 19.87 -21.33
C LYS A 88 3.12 18.86 -22.11
N PRO A 89 1.81 19.11 -22.32
CA PRO A 89 1.07 20.31 -21.93
C PRO A 89 0.81 20.37 -20.42
N LEU A 90 0.82 21.57 -19.85
CA LEU A 90 0.59 21.81 -18.42
C LEU A 90 -0.78 21.25 -17.99
N ARG A 91 -0.77 20.18 -17.18
CA ARG A 91 -1.99 19.58 -16.62
C ARG A 91 -2.13 19.97 -15.14
N PRO A 92 -3.35 20.27 -14.66
CA PRO A 92 -3.58 20.66 -13.26
C PRO A 92 -3.02 19.66 -12.24
N LYS A 93 -3.19 18.35 -12.47
CA LYS A 93 -2.68 17.29 -11.59
C LYS A 93 -1.14 17.30 -11.48
N GLY A 94 -0.44 17.51 -12.60
CA GLY A 94 1.02 17.53 -12.64
C GLY A 94 1.61 18.73 -11.90
N MET A 95 1.04 19.93 -12.13
CA MET A 95 1.47 21.13 -11.41
C MET A 95 1.09 21.08 -9.92
N ALA A 96 -0.08 20.54 -9.57
CA ALA A 96 -0.47 20.36 -8.16
C ALA A 96 0.52 19.46 -7.40
N ARG A 97 1.02 18.39 -8.02
CA ARG A 97 2.07 17.53 -7.43
C ARG A 97 3.38 18.30 -7.23
N ALA A 98 3.82 19.09 -8.22
CA ALA A 98 5.01 19.92 -8.09
C ALA A 98 4.88 20.94 -6.96
N LEU A 99 3.71 21.58 -6.82
CA LEU A 99 3.41 22.52 -5.73
C LEU A 99 3.44 21.86 -4.35
N MET A 100 2.91 20.65 -4.22
CA MET A 100 2.99 19.89 -2.96
C MET A 100 4.43 19.54 -2.59
N SER A 101 5.27 19.23 -3.59
CA SER A 101 6.69 18.99 -3.35
C SER A 101 7.45 20.26 -2.94
N VAL A 102 7.10 21.43 -3.51
CA VAL A 102 7.65 22.73 -3.08
C VAL A 102 7.26 23.04 -1.63
N ARG A 103 5.99 22.86 -1.26
CA ARG A 103 5.49 23.06 0.11
C ARG A 103 6.24 22.19 1.11
N ARG A 104 6.39 20.89 0.81
CA ARG A 104 7.12 19.93 1.63
C ARG A 104 8.59 20.33 1.80
N LYS A 105 9.27 20.74 0.71
CA LYS A 105 10.69 21.14 0.74
C LYS A 105 10.90 22.41 1.57
N LEU A 106 9.99 23.38 1.46
CA LEU A 106 10.13 24.67 2.13
C LEU A 106 9.48 24.72 3.53
N ARG A 107 8.85 23.62 3.97
CA ARG A 107 8.07 23.56 5.23
C ARG A 107 7.12 24.76 5.37
N LEU A 108 6.56 25.23 4.26
CA LEU A 108 5.55 26.28 4.25
C LEU A 108 4.35 25.72 5.02
N SER A 109 3.84 26.48 6.01
CA SER A 109 2.84 26.04 6.99
C SER A 109 1.84 25.03 6.42
N ASP A 110 2.10 23.77 6.74
CA ASP A 110 1.13 22.68 6.75
C ASP A 110 0.93 22.37 8.24
N ASP A 111 -0.31 22.42 8.73
CA ASP A 111 -0.65 22.00 10.09
C ASP A 111 -1.90 21.09 10.02
N PRO A 112 -2.06 20.12 10.91
CA PRO A 112 -1.22 18.95 11.15
C PRO A 112 -1.95 17.69 10.62
N VAL A 113 -1.30 16.86 9.80
CA VAL A 113 -1.74 15.47 9.55
C VAL A 113 -0.73 14.54 10.21
N ALA A 114 -0.61 14.72 11.51
CA ALA A 114 -0.14 13.71 12.45
C ALA A 114 -1.07 13.85 13.67
N GLU A 115 -1.64 12.73 14.10
CA GLU A 115 -2.63 12.56 15.18
C GLU A 115 -4.11 12.86 14.85
N SER A 116 -4.82 11.81 14.44
CA SER A 116 -6.03 11.37 15.14
C SER A 116 -6.45 9.99 14.64
N VAL A 117 -5.87 8.97 15.26
CA VAL A 117 -6.60 7.72 15.53
C VAL A 117 -7.67 8.11 16.54
N GLY A 118 -8.93 8.14 16.10
CA GLY A 118 -10.08 8.52 16.91
C GLY A 118 -11.29 7.72 16.47
N VAL A 119 -11.48 6.59 17.15
CA VAL A 119 -12.73 5.82 17.20
C VAL A 119 -13.91 6.76 17.44
N CYS A 120 -15.02 6.58 16.70
CA CYS A 120 -16.35 6.73 17.28
C CYS A 120 -17.39 5.88 16.53
N PRO A 121 -18.41 5.32 17.23
CA PRO A 121 -19.39 4.40 16.68
C PRO A 121 -20.64 5.11 16.15
N GLY A 122 -21.26 4.46 15.16
CA GLY A 122 -22.70 4.41 14.86
C GLY A 122 -23.56 5.66 15.04
N GLU A 123 -24.00 6.22 13.92
CA GLU A 123 -25.35 6.78 13.85
C GLU A 123 -25.95 6.55 12.45
N ALA A 124 -27.15 5.98 12.44
CA ALA A 124 -27.90 5.61 11.27
C ALA A 124 -28.39 6.86 10.53
N VAL A 125 -28.27 6.86 9.20
CA VAL A 125 -29.06 7.75 8.35
C VAL A 125 -29.77 6.89 7.33
N ASP A 126 -31.08 6.84 7.51
CA ASP A 126 -32.07 6.19 6.67
C ASP A 126 -32.26 6.99 5.37
N GLY A 127 -32.38 6.29 4.24
CA GLY A 127 -33.04 6.75 3.01
C GLY A 127 -32.34 7.75 2.09
N ALA A 128 -31.56 7.26 1.10
CA ALA A 128 -31.48 7.83 -0.26
C ALA A 128 -30.88 6.79 -1.25
N PRO A 129 -31.15 6.89 -2.56
CA PRO A 129 -31.36 5.75 -3.45
C PRO A 129 -30.05 5.04 -3.86
N ALA A 130 -30.19 3.80 -4.30
CA ALA A 130 -29.14 2.97 -4.87
C ALA A 130 -28.39 3.68 -6.01
N THR A 131 -27.33 4.40 -5.68
CA THR A 131 -26.31 4.81 -6.65
C THR A 131 -25.63 3.54 -7.14
N ALA A 132 -25.76 3.26 -8.44
CA ALA A 132 -25.01 2.21 -9.11
C ALA A 132 -23.53 2.34 -8.74
N VAL A 133 -23.01 1.35 -8.02
CA VAL A 133 -21.59 1.26 -7.70
C VAL A 133 -20.85 1.26 -9.03
N ALA A 134 -20.10 2.32 -9.31
CA ALA A 134 -19.30 2.41 -10.52
C ALA A 134 -18.34 1.21 -10.57
N ALA A 135 -18.27 0.55 -11.72
CA ALA A 135 -17.36 -0.58 -11.93
C ALA A 135 -15.91 -0.19 -11.60
N PRO A 136 -15.11 -1.11 -11.03
CA PRO A 136 -13.70 -0.86 -10.73
C PRO A 136 -12.95 -0.42 -12.00
N ARG A 137 -12.02 0.53 -11.84
CA ARG A 137 -11.26 1.13 -12.95
C ARG A 137 -9.83 0.59 -13.09
N GLY A 138 -9.43 -0.35 -12.24
CA GLY A 138 -8.12 -0.97 -12.30
C GLY A 138 -7.91 -1.77 -13.59
N PRO A 139 -6.66 -2.16 -13.89
CA PRO A 139 -6.37 -2.97 -15.06
C PRO A 139 -7.11 -4.31 -14.96
N VAL A 140 -7.68 -4.75 -16.07
CA VAL A 140 -8.34 -6.05 -16.20
C VAL A 140 -7.40 -6.96 -17.02
N PRO A 141 -7.27 -8.25 -16.67
CA PRO A 141 -6.53 -9.19 -17.51
C PRO A 141 -7.03 -9.17 -18.96
N GLU A 142 -6.10 -9.23 -19.90
CA GLU A 142 -6.45 -9.42 -21.32
C GLU A 142 -7.23 -10.75 -21.48
N PRO A 143 -8.25 -10.81 -22.34
CA PRO A 143 -9.03 -12.03 -22.55
C PRO A 143 -8.15 -13.24 -22.87
N GLY A 144 -8.36 -14.35 -22.16
CA GLY A 144 -7.57 -15.58 -22.30
C GLY A 144 -6.26 -15.62 -21.51
N THR A 145 -5.92 -14.54 -20.79
CA THR A 145 -4.72 -14.46 -19.94
C THR A 145 -5.01 -14.63 -18.45
N GLU A 146 -6.26 -14.89 -18.06
CA GLU A 146 -6.73 -14.95 -16.67
C GLU A 146 -5.95 -16.01 -15.88
N ASN A 147 -5.63 -17.13 -16.55
CA ASN A 147 -4.93 -18.28 -15.99
C ASN A 147 -3.48 -17.98 -15.59
N HIS A 148 -2.91 -16.85 -16.04
CA HIS A 148 -1.63 -16.38 -15.53
C HIS A 148 -1.74 -15.88 -14.08
N TYR A 149 -2.90 -15.38 -13.68
CA TYR A 149 -3.15 -14.78 -12.37
C TYR A 149 -3.87 -15.74 -11.42
N VAL A 150 -4.81 -16.53 -11.94
CA VAL A 150 -5.62 -17.45 -11.12
C VAL A 150 -5.24 -18.92 -11.25
N GLY A 151 -4.36 -19.27 -12.18
CA GLY A 151 -3.97 -20.67 -12.42
C GLY A 151 -5.06 -21.50 -13.08
N GLN A 152 -4.83 -22.82 -13.13
CA GLN A 152 -5.64 -23.82 -13.85
C GLN A 152 -6.01 -25.03 -13.00
N ALA A 153 -5.68 -25.02 -11.71
CA ALA A 153 -5.97 -26.14 -10.84
C ALA A 153 -7.49 -26.36 -10.75
N SER A 154 -7.88 -27.64 -10.74
CA SER A 154 -9.23 -28.05 -10.40
C SER A 154 -9.49 -27.80 -8.91
N ASP A 155 -10.76 -27.59 -8.58
CA ASP A 155 -11.19 -27.39 -7.21
C ASP A 155 -10.89 -28.63 -6.35
N LEU A 156 -10.57 -28.38 -5.09
CA LEU A 156 -10.30 -29.39 -4.10
C LEU A 156 -11.59 -29.82 -3.41
N ASP A 157 -11.66 -31.09 -3.01
CA ASP A 157 -12.75 -31.58 -2.20
C ASP A 157 -12.56 -31.16 -0.72
N PRO A 158 -13.48 -30.35 -0.14
CA PRO A 158 -13.43 -30.00 1.27
C PRO A 158 -13.62 -31.20 2.22
N ALA A 159 -14.10 -32.35 1.73
CA ALA A 159 -14.19 -33.58 2.53
C ALA A 159 -12.90 -34.41 2.51
N ALA A 160 -11.88 -34.02 1.74
CA ALA A 160 -10.64 -34.77 1.57
C ALA A 160 -9.37 -33.96 1.94
N PRO A 161 -9.11 -33.71 3.24
CA PRO A 161 -7.97 -32.90 3.72
C PRO A 161 -6.59 -33.37 3.24
N ALA A 162 -6.43 -34.66 2.95
CA ALA A 162 -5.19 -35.22 2.42
C ALA A 162 -4.70 -34.54 1.13
N ASN A 163 -5.61 -33.97 0.34
CA ASN A 163 -5.30 -33.33 -0.93
C ASN A 163 -5.09 -31.81 -0.81
N TRP A 164 -5.34 -31.22 0.36
CA TRP A 164 -5.31 -29.77 0.55
C TRP A 164 -3.92 -29.18 0.43
N SER A 165 -2.87 -29.97 0.70
CA SER A 165 -1.47 -29.56 0.50
C SER A 165 -1.19 -29.01 -0.91
N ARG A 166 -1.94 -29.45 -1.92
CA ARG A 166 -1.86 -28.96 -3.31
C ARG A 166 -2.32 -27.52 -3.48
N ALA A 167 -3.16 -27.02 -2.59
CA ALA A 167 -3.59 -25.62 -2.56
C ALA A 167 -2.52 -24.70 -1.99
N HIS A 168 -1.47 -25.22 -1.33
CA HIS A 168 -0.49 -24.38 -0.66
C HIS A 168 0.76 -24.13 -1.51
N TYR A 169 1.39 -23.00 -1.27
CA TYR A 169 2.75 -22.69 -1.70
C TYR A 169 3.46 -21.93 -0.59
N ASP A 170 4.79 -21.95 -0.60
CA ASP A 170 5.60 -21.19 0.34
C ASP A 170 6.07 -19.88 -0.33
N PRO A 171 5.49 -18.71 0.01
CA PRO A 171 5.90 -17.44 -0.60
C PRO A 171 7.36 -17.07 -0.32
N ALA A 172 7.93 -17.55 0.79
CA ALA A 172 9.29 -17.22 1.22
C ALA A 172 10.34 -17.71 0.22
N GLN A 173 10.02 -18.77 -0.54
CA GLN A 173 10.90 -19.35 -1.54
C GLN A 173 10.88 -18.62 -2.88
N PHE A 174 10.02 -17.61 -3.08
CA PHE A 174 9.87 -16.90 -4.36
C PHE A 174 10.20 -15.42 -4.21
N LEU A 175 10.29 -14.73 -5.35
CA LEU A 175 10.40 -13.26 -5.41
C LEU A 175 9.40 -12.55 -4.48
N GLN A 176 8.19 -13.10 -4.34
CA GLN A 176 7.16 -12.61 -3.44
C GLN A 176 7.68 -12.42 -2.00
N GLY A 177 8.20 -13.48 -1.37
CA GLY A 177 8.66 -13.43 0.01
C GLY A 177 9.86 -12.50 0.20
N HIS A 178 10.79 -12.49 -0.75
CA HIS A 178 11.93 -11.56 -0.75
C HIS A 178 11.47 -10.10 -0.80
N LEU A 179 10.53 -9.77 -1.69
CA LEU A 179 9.96 -8.43 -1.80
C LEU A 179 9.18 -8.01 -0.54
N GLN A 180 8.42 -8.94 0.07
CA GLN A 180 7.72 -8.68 1.32
C GLN A 180 8.68 -8.43 2.49
N ARG A 181 9.80 -9.17 2.58
CA ARG A 181 10.86 -8.92 3.58
C ARG A 181 11.49 -7.55 3.38
N ALA A 182 11.83 -7.20 2.13
CA ALA A 182 12.39 -5.89 1.81
C ALA A 182 11.42 -4.75 2.17
N ALA A 183 10.12 -4.91 1.89
CA ALA A 183 9.08 -3.96 2.27
C ALA A 183 8.95 -3.81 3.79
N ALA A 184 8.92 -4.92 4.53
CA ALA A 184 8.86 -4.91 5.99
C ALA A 184 10.09 -4.26 6.62
N MET A 185 11.29 -4.52 6.09
CA MET A 185 12.52 -3.86 6.52
C MET A 185 12.50 -2.35 6.22
N ALA A 186 11.99 -1.95 5.06
CA ALA A 186 11.85 -0.54 4.71
C ALA A 186 10.91 0.19 5.67
N ASP A 187 9.77 -0.41 5.98
CA ASP A 187 8.77 0.14 6.90
C ASP A 187 9.30 0.24 8.33
N ALA A 188 9.96 -0.82 8.83
CA ALA A 188 10.52 -0.85 10.18
C ALA A 188 11.64 0.17 10.39
N THR A 189 12.45 0.42 9.35
CA THR A 189 13.59 1.34 9.43
C THR A 189 13.26 2.77 8.99
N GLY A 190 12.13 2.97 8.31
CA GLY A 190 11.78 4.23 7.66
C GLY A 190 12.73 4.61 6.51
N ARG A 191 13.54 3.67 6.01
CA ARG A 191 14.54 3.88 4.96
C ARG A 191 14.25 3.01 3.76
N ARG A 192 14.81 3.39 2.60
CA ARG A 192 14.73 2.56 1.40
C ARG A 192 15.62 1.33 1.56
N ILE A 193 15.19 0.19 1.02
CA ILE A 193 15.96 -1.05 0.96
C ILE A 193 16.31 -1.33 -0.49
N ALA A 194 17.60 -1.52 -0.77
CA ALA A 194 18.09 -2.01 -2.05
C ALA A 194 17.94 -3.54 -2.08
N MET A 195 17.10 -4.04 -2.98
CA MET A 195 16.91 -5.47 -3.23
C MET A 195 17.61 -5.85 -4.53
N THR A 196 18.74 -6.55 -4.42
CA THR A 196 19.57 -6.95 -5.54
C THR A 196 19.42 -8.44 -5.82
N GLY A 197 19.26 -8.82 -7.09
CA GLY A 197 19.21 -10.20 -7.56
C GLY A 197 19.54 -10.30 -9.05
N VAL A 198 19.13 -11.40 -9.70
CA VAL A 198 19.35 -11.62 -11.14
C VAL A 198 18.67 -10.58 -12.04
N TRP A 199 17.68 -9.86 -11.51
CA TRP A 199 16.97 -8.76 -12.17
C TRP A 199 17.68 -7.40 -12.04
N GLY A 200 18.85 -7.34 -11.41
CA GLY A 200 19.52 -6.10 -11.05
C GLY A 200 19.12 -5.64 -9.65
N CYS A 201 18.94 -4.34 -9.45
CA CYS A 201 18.64 -3.74 -8.15
C CYS A 201 17.32 -2.98 -8.20
N TRP A 202 16.42 -3.29 -7.27
CA TRP A 202 15.19 -2.52 -7.03
C TRP A 202 15.29 -1.78 -5.71
N MET A 203 14.73 -0.59 -5.69
CA MET A 203 14.75 0.26 -4.51
C MET A 203 13.36 0.29 -3.90
N ILE A 204 13.24 -0.37 -2.76
CA ILE A 204 11.98 -0.59 -2.06
C ILE A 204 11.78 0.52 -1.03
N PRO A 205 10.81 1.43 -1.22
CA PRO A 205 10.57 2.52 -0.29
C PRO A 205 9.77 2.07 0.96
N PRO A 206 9.83 2.85 2.05
CA PRO A 206 8.89 2.71 3.15
C PRO A 206 7.49 3.16 2.73
N GLY A 207 6.47 2.56 3.33
CA GLY A 207 5.06 2.71 2.95
C GLY A 207 4.78 2.29 1.50
N ASN A 208 3.62 2.65 0.97
CA ASN A 208 3.25 2.34 -0.41
C ASN A 208 3.91 3.27 -1.45
N GLY A 209 5.19 3.60 -1.28
CA GLY A 209 5.95 4.38 -2.25
C GLY A 209 6.11 3.63 -3.58
N ALA A 210 6.46 4.36 -4.64
CA ALA A 210 6.68 3.76 -5.94
C ALA A 210 8.07 3.12 -6.06
N ILE A 211 8.11 1.96 -6.70
CA ILE A 211 9.30 1.21 -7.07
C ILE A 211 9.54 1.41 -8.55
N GLU A 212 10.79 1.68 -8.91
CA GLU A 212 11.24 1.69 -10.29
C GLU A 212 11.46 0.25 -10.77
N LEU A 213 10.71 -0.14 -11.80
CA LEU A 213 10.89 -1.42 -12.46
C LEU A 213 11.59 -1.17 -13.79
N SER A 214 12.77 -1.76 -13.97
CA SER A 214 13.50 -1.68 -15.24
C SER A 214 13.18 -2.88 -16.17
N MET A 215 12.01 -3.52 -16.01
CA MET A 215 11.69 -4.75 -16.75
C MET A 215 10.20 -4.91 -17.11
N PRO A 216 9.89 -5.38 -18.34
CA PRO A 216 8.53 -5.71 -18.75
C PRO A 216 7.87 -6.85 -17.95
N ASP A 217 6.53 -6.81 -17.86
CA ASP A 217 5.68 -7.79 -17.16
C ASP A 217 5.95 -9.25 -17.54
N GLN A 218 6.26 -9.53 -18.80
CA GLN A 218 6.55 -10.91 -19.25
C GLN A 218 7.76 -11.51 -18.52
N TYR A 219 8.79 -10.71 -18.27
CA TYR A 219 10.01 -11.15 -17.60
C TYR A 219 9.81 -11.20 -16.09
N LEU A 220 9.11 -10.20 -15.54
CA LEU A 220 8.75 -10.18 -14.12
C LEU A 220 7.91 -11.41 -13.74
N ARG A 221 6.93 -11.77 -14.58
CA ARG A 221 6.14 -12.99 -14.39
C ARG A 221 7.00 -14.24 -14.40
N SER A 222 7.98 -14.35 -15.31
CA SER A 222 8.89 -15.50 -15.32
C SER A 222 9.71 -15.60 -14.02
N LEU A 223 10.16 -14.47 -13.46
CA LEU A 223 10.83 -14.45 -12.15
C LEU A 223 9.92 -14.92 -11.02
N CYS A 224 8.63 -14.60 -11.07
CA CYS A 224 7.65 -15.00 -10.04
C CYS A 224 7.42 -16.52 -9.97
N LEU A 225 7.83 -17.27 -11.00
CA LEU A 225 7.65 -18.73 -11.11
C LEU A 225 8.87 -19.53 -10.65
N VAL A 226 10.00 -18.88 -10.40
CA VAL A 226 11.25 -19.54 -10.02
C VAL A 226 11.48 -19.37 -8.53
N THR A 227 11.92 -20.44 -7.87
CA THR A 227 12.34 -20.39 -6.47
C THR A 227 13.71 -19.75 -6.33
N MET A 228 13.90 -18.93 -5.30
CA MET A 228 15.11 -18.16 -5.05
C MET A 228 15.58 -18.40 -3.62
N ASN A 229 16.84 -18.75 -3.45
CA ASN A 229 17.49 -18.89 -2.15
C ASN A 229 17.85 -17.53 -1.55
N ASP A 230 18.02 -17.47 -0.23
CA ASP A 230 18.43 -16.26 0.48
C ASP A 230 19.80 -15.72 0.04
N SER A 231 20.69 -16.57 -0.49
CA SER A 231 21.98 -16.14 -1.04
C SER A 231 21.88 -15.47 -2.42
N GLU A 232 20.77 -15.67 -3.14
CA GLU A 232 20.56 -15.12 -4.48
C GLU A 232 19.95 -13.72 -4.44
N VAL A 233 19.43 -13.30 -3.28
CA VAL A 233 18.80 -12.00 -3.07
C VAL A 233 19.46 -11.27 -1.91
N ARG A 234 20.09 -10.14 -2.20
CA ARG A 234 20.70 -9.29 -1.18
C ARG A 234 19.80 -8.12 -0.84
N LEU A 235 19.57 -7.89 0.44
CA LEU A 235 18.82 -6.77 0.98
C LEU A 235 19.76 -5.85 1.77
N ASP A 236 19.98 -4.65 1.26
CA ASP A 236 20.87 -3.66 1.89
C ASP A 236 20.09 -2.38 2.22
N ALA A 237 20.40 -1.75 3.34
CA ALA A 237 19.87 -0.41 3.61
C ALA A 237 20.48 0.57 2.59
N ALA A 238 19.63 1.33 1.90
CA ALA A 238 20.10 2.34 0.99
C ALA A 238 20.30 3.68 1.71
N ASP A 239 21.47 4.29 1.48
CA ASP A 239 21.74 5.64 1.98
C ASP A 239 20.82 6.67 1.32
N ALA A 240 20.47 7.71 2.08
CA ALA A 240 19.52 8.77 1.72
C ALA A 240 19.94 9.65 0.51
N GLY A 241 21.00 9.28 -0.22
CA GLY A 241 21.57 10.04 -1.34
C GLY A 241 21.25 9.51 -2.74
N ALA A 242 20.59 8.36 -2.88
CA ALA A 242 20.16 7.88 -4.20
C ALA A 242 18.82 8.53 -4.58
N ASP A 243 18.91 9.73 -5.17
CA ASP A 243 17.79 10.44 -5.78
C ASP A 243 17.32 9.68 -7.04
N LEU A 244 16.57 8.60 -6.82
CA LEU A 244 15.88 7.86 -7.88
C LEU A 244 14.56 8.56 -8.19
N THR A 245 14.68 9.65 -8.92
CA THR A 245 13.65 10.17 -9.79
C THR A 245 14.38 10.41 -11.11
N CYS A 246 14.19 9.65 -12.19
CA CYS A 246 12.92 9.48 -12.87
C CYS A 246 12.95 8.31 -13.87
N SER A 247 12.55 7.11 -13.46
CA SER A 247 12.13 6.09 -14.44
C SER A 247 10.68 6.28 -14.85
N PRO A 248 10.33 6.04 -16.13
CA PRO A 248 8.94 6.09 -16.60
C PRO A 248 8.06 4.96 -16.01
N GLU A 249 8.64 3.86 -15.52
CA GLU A 249 7.90 2.71 -14.97
C GLU A 249 7.97 2.66 -13.44
N GLN A 250 7.37 3.67 -12.81
CA GLN A 250 7.16 3.68 -11.37
C GLN A 250 5.85 2.97 -11.02
N THR A 251 5.94 1.89 -10.28
CA THR A 251 4.79 1.09 -9.81
C THR A 251 4.70 1.20 -8.29
N PRO A 252 3.54 1.58 -7.71
CA PRO A 252 3.36 1.54 -6.26
C PRO A 252 3.70 0.15 -5.71
N ARG A 253 4.32 0.12 -4.53
CA ARG A 253 4.77 -1.13 -3.90
C ARG A 253 3.65 -2.16 -3.79
N ASP A 254 2.46 -1.74 -3.38
CA ASP A 254 1.32 -2.64 -3.20
C ASP A 254 0.80 -3.18 -4.54
N VAL A 255 0.85 -2.36 -5.61
CA VAL A 255 0.50 -2.80 -6.97
C VAL A 255 1.49 -3.86 -7.47
N LEU A 256 2.78 -3.67 -7.20
CA LEU A 256 3.80 -4.65 -7.54
C LEU A 256 3.63 -5.94 -6.73
N LEU A 257 3.49 -5.84 -5.40
CA LEU A 257 3.27 -6.98 -4.51
C LEU A 257 2.02 -7.77 -4.91
N TRP A 258 0.93 -7.09 -5.24
CA TRP A 258 -0.30 -7.70 -5.73
C TRP A 258 -0.06 -8.52 -7.00
N LYS A 259 0.60 -7.93 -8.01
CA LYS A 259 0.92 -8.61 -9.27
C LYS A 259 1.85 -9.82 -9.06
N VAL A 260 2.93 -9.63 -8.29
CA VAL A 260 3.89 -10.69 -7.95
C VAL A 260 3.18 -11.83 -7.22
N ALA A 261 2.34 -11.53 -6.23
CA ALA A 261 1.59 -12.54 -5.50
C ALA A 261 0.65 -13.33 -6.39
N LEU A 262 -0.08 -12.70 -7.31
CA LEU A 262 -0.95 -13.40 -8.26
C LEU A 262 -0.16 -14.34 -9.18
N TRP A 263 0.95 -13.85 -9.75
CA TRP A 263 1.79 -14.65 -10.65
C TRP A 263 2.52 -15.80 -9.95
N THR A 264 2.88 -15.65 -8.67
CA THR A 264 3.50 -16.72 -7.87
C THR A 264 2.45 -17.72 -7.37
N ALA A 265 1.33 -17.24 -6.83
CA ALA A 265 0.30 -18.08 -6.23
C ALA A 265 -0.42 -18.95 -7.27
N ARG A 266 -0.91 -18.35 -8.36
CA ARG A 266 -1.65 -19.02 -9.45
C ARG A 266 -2.75 -19.95 -8.94
N GLY A 267 -3.65 -19.43 -8.09
CA GLY A 267 -4.74 -20.23 -7.54
C GLY A 267 -4.37 -21.05 -6.32
N ARG A 268 -3.22 -20.78 -5.70
CA ARG A 268 -2.79 -21.37 -4.42
C ARG A 268 -2.85 -20.31 -3.32
N VAL A 269 -2.71 -20.76 -2.07
CA VAL A 269 -2.64 -19.94 -0.86
C VAL A 269 -1.30 -20.12 -0.14
N PRO A 270 -0.82 -19.13 0.65
CA PRO A 270 0.36 -19.30 1.48
C PRO A 270 0.28 -20.51 2.41
N LEU A 271 1.43 -21.08 2.81
CA LEU A 271 1.52 -22.29 3.62
C LEU A 271 0.67 -22.25 4.90
N ASP A 272 0.58 -21.09 5.56
CA ASP A 272 -0.13 -20.92 6.83
C ASP A 272 -1.59 -20.45 6.67
N ALA A 273 -2.10 -20.38 5.44
CA ALA A 273 -3.45 -19.89 5.19
C ALA A 273 -4.51 -20.98 5.46
N PRO A 274 -5.47 -20.78 6.38
CA PRO A 274 -6.51 -21.78 6.59
C PRO A 274 -7.48 -21.83 5.40
N LEU A 275 -7.79 -23.04 4.93
CA LEU A 275 -8.76 -23.24 3.84
C LEU A 275 -10.20 -23.39 4.34
N ASP A 276 -10.37 -24.02 5.50
CA ASP A 276 -11.65 -24.39 6.13
C ASP A 276 -11.96 -23.59 7.40
N ALA A 277 -11.03 -22.79 7.90
CA ALA A 277 -11.26 -21.88 9.02
C ALA A 277 -11.53 -20.43 8.53
N PRO A 278 -12.24 -19.61 9.34
CA PRO A 278 -12.54 -18.23 8.97
C PRO A 278 -11.28 -17.38 8.69
N VAL A 279 -11.34 -16.59 7.62
CA VAL A 279 -10.35 -15.57 7.27
C VAL A 279 -10.98 -14.19 7.25
N TYR A 280 -10.19 -13.14 7.49
CA TYR A 280 -10.67 -11.75 7.45
C TYR A 280 -10.13 -10.99 6.25
N LEU A 281 -10.87 -9.96 5.85
CA LEU A 281 -10.44 -8.88 4.97
C LEU A 281 -10.59 -7.56 5.73
N ARG A 282 -9.51 -6.77 5.86
CA ARG A 282 -9.53 -5.53 6.67
C ARG A 282 -10.44 -4.46 6.07
N HIS A 283 -10.33 -4.26 4.77
CA HIS A 283 -11.12 -3.33 3.98
C HIS A 283 -11.06 -3.75 2.50
N TRP A 284 -11.85 -3.10 1.65
CA TRP A 284 -11.78 -3.33 0.21
C TRP A 284 -10.37 -3.05 -0.31
N PRO A 285 -9.78 -3.93 -1.13
CA PRO A 285 -8.58 -3.58 -1.90
C PRO A 285 -8.92 -2.44 -2.86
N ASP A 286 -7.95 -1.56 -3.16
CA ASP A 286 -8.15 -0.47 -4.11
C ASP A 286 -8.15 -0.99 -5.56
N LEU A 287 -9.28 -1.56 -5.96
CA LEU A 287 -9.51 -2.10 -7.31
C LEU A 287 -9.60 -1.01 -8.39
N ASN A 288 -9.35 0.27 -8.07
CA ASN A 288 -9.13 1.31 -9.08
C ASN A 288 -7.68 1.33 -9.57
N GLU A 289 -6.75 0.78 -8.80
CA GLU A 289 -5.31 0.74 -9.10
C GLU A 289 -4.80 -0.70 -9.23
N LEU A 290 -5.33 -1.61 -8.42
CA LEU A 290 -4.98 -3.03 -8.43
C LEU A 290 -5.61 -3.78 -9.60
N LEU A 291 -4.91 -4.81 -10.08
CA LEU A 291 -5.43 -5.70 -11.11
C LEU A 291 -6.71 -6.39 -10.63
N VAL A 292 -7.79 -6.23 -11.39
CA VAL A 292 -9.09 -6.82 -11.08
C VAL A 292 -9.10 -8.28 -11.56
N THR A 293 -8.92 -9.22 -10.64
CA THR A 293 -9.03 -10.66 -10.94
C THR A 293 -10.47 -11.07 -11.23
N PRO A 294 -10.69 -12.24 -11.86
CA PRO A 294 -12.03 -12.82 -11.96
C PRO A 294 -12.74 -12.83 -10.60
N ASP A 295 -14.02 -12.46 -10.61
CA ASP A 295 -14.91 -12.39 -9.44
C ASP A 295 -14.45 -11.48 -8.28
N ALA A 296 -13.39 -10.67 -8.45
CA ALA A 296 -12.78 -9.85 -7.38
C ALA A 296 -13.82 -9.02 -6.59
N MET A 297 -14.73 -8.34 -7.28
CA MET A 297 -15.77 -7.53 -6.64
C MET A 297 -16.75 -8.36 -5.82
N ARG A 298 -17.15 -9.53 -6.32
CA ARG A 298 -18.10 -10.44 -5.65
C ARG A 298 -17.44 -11.06 -4.42
N ILE A 299 -16.19 -11.46 -4.54
CA ILE A 299 -15.37 -11.98 -3.44
C ILE A 299 -15.21 -10.92 -2.36
N ALA A 300 -14.75 -9.71 -2.70
CA ALA A 300 -14.57 -8.62 -1.74
C ALA A 300 -15.87 -8.25 -1.01
N ALA A 301 -16.99 -8.15 -1.74
CA ALA A 301 -18.29 -7.79 -1.18
C ALA A 301 -18.80 -8.80 -0.15
N LEU A 302 -18.69 -10.11 -0.45
CA LEU A 302 -19.12 -11.15 0.47
C LEU A 302 -18.16 -11.26 1.67
N TRP A 303 -16.86 -11.23 1.39
CA TRP A 303 -15.83 -11.50 2.40
C TRP A 303 -15.68 -10.38 3.44
N LEU A 304 -15.78 -9.11 3.03
CA LEU A 304 -15.60 -7.99 3.96
C LEU A 304 -16.61 -8.02 5.12
N ASN A 305 -17.83 -8.46 4.84
CA ASN A 305 -18.91 -8.44 5.83
C ASN A 305 -18.95 -9.71 6.71
N HIS A 306 -18.25 -10.77 6.30
CA HIS A 306 -18.35 -12.08 6.95
C HIS A 306 -17.00 -12.79 6.99
N PRO A 307 -16.41 -12.97 8.19
CA PRO A 307 -15.31 -13.90 8.36
C PRO A 307 -15.80 -15.34 8.13
N ILE A 308 -15.52 -15.88 6.95
CA ILE A 308 -15.84 -17.25 6.53
C ILE A 308 -14.60 -17.89 5.89
N SER A 309 -14.63 -19.21 5.70
CA SER A 309 -13.49 -19.94 5.13
C SER A 309 -13.37 -19.73 3.62
N LEU A 310 -12.21 -20.07 3.06
CA LEU A 310 -11.97 -19.93 1.62
C LEU A 310 -12.82 -20.92 0.80
N PHE A 311 -13.03 -22.13 1.30
CA PHE A 311 -13.97 -23.08 0.67
C PHE A 311 -15.41 -22.55 0.68
N GLU A 312 -15.83 -21.96 1.79
CA GLU A 312 -17.18 -21.43 1.92
C GLU A 312 -17.41 -20.21 1.03
N LEU A 313 -16.41 -19.32 0.88
CA LEU A 313 -16.43 -18.22 -0.08
C LEU A 313 -16.67 -18.73 -1.51
N ALA A 314 -15.90 -19.72 -1.94
CA ALA A 314 -16.03 -20.30 -3.29
C ALA A 314 -17.42 -20.93 -3.50
N THR A 315 -17.89 -21.68 -2.50
CA THR A 315 -19.20 -22.34 -2.52
C THR A 315 -20.36 -21.35 -2.59
N ARG A 316 -20.35 -20.32 -1.74
CA ARG A 316 -21.44 -19.32 -1.67
C ARG A 316 -21.51 -18.44 -2.91
N LEU A 317 -20.37 -18.18 -3.56
CA LEU A 317 -20.31 -17.36 -4.77
C LEU A 317 -20.51 -18.17 -6.05
N ASP A 318 -20.49 -19.51 -5.96
CA ASP A 318 -20.50 -20.41 -7.11
C ASP A 318 -19.39 -20.06 -8.11
N VAL A 319 -18.15 -20.00 -7.61
CA VAL A 319 -16.93 -19.67 -8.39
C VAL A 319 -15.84 -20.70 -8.15
N PRO A 320 -14.91 -20.92 -9.10
CA PRO A 320 -13.76 -21.79 -8.90
C PRO A 320 -12.95 -21.37 -7.67
N GLN A 321 -12.55 -22.34 -6.85
CA GLN A 321 -11.78 -22.09 -5.62
C GLN A 321 -10.50 -21.29 -5.90
N ARG A 322 -9.85 -21.55 -7.03
CA ARG A 322 -8.65 -20.84 -7.47
C ARG A 322 -8.83 -19.32 -7.63
N HIS A 323 -10.05 -18.83 -7.91
CA HIS A 323 -10.34 -17.39 -7.95
C HIS A 323 -10.25 -16.79 -6.55
N VAL A 324 -10.92 -17.44 -5.59
CA VAL A 324 -10.90 -17.06 -4.17
C VAL A 324 -9.49 -17.15 -3.59
N PHE A 325 -8.78 -18.24 -3.86
CA PHE A 325 -7.42 -18.48 -3.36
C PHE A 325 -6.44 -17.42 -3.88
N SER A 326 -6.52 -17.08 -5.17
CA SER A 326 -5.65 -16.03 -5.75
C SER A 326 -5.95 -14.65 -5.17
N PHE A 327 -7.24 -14.32 -5.01
CA PHE A 327 -7.65 -13.05 -4.41
C PHE A 327 -7.21 -12.96 -2.94
N TYR A 328 -7.37 -14.03 -2.17
CA TYR A 328 -6.87 -14.13 -0.79
C TYR A 328 -5.35 -13.93 -0.75
N SER A 329 -4.59 -14.65 -1.58
CA SER A 329 -3.13 -14.56 -1.62
C SER A 329 -2.64 -13.16 -1.96
N ALA A 330 -3.28 -12.49 -2.91
CA ALA A 330 -2.94 -11.11 -3.27
C ALA A 330 -3.26 -10.13 -2.14
N CYS A 331 -4.43 -10.26 -1.49
CA CYS A 331 -4.79 -9.44 -0.33
C CYS A 331 -3.85 -9.70 0.86
N ALA A 332 -3.49 -10.95 1.13
CA ALA A 332 -2.57 -11.32 2.19
C ALA A 332 -1.17 -10.75 1.92
N ALA A 333 -0.73 -10.73 0.66
CA ALA A 333 0.59 -10.22 0.29
C ALA A 333 0.79 -8.74 0.62
N ILE A 334 -0.27 -7.93 0.51
CA ILE A 334 -0.29 -6.51 0.86
C ILE A 334 -0.86 -6.24 2.27
N GLY A 335 -1.03 -7.28 3.10
CA GLY A 335 -1.42 -7.15 4.51
C GLY A 335 -2.92 -6.87 4.76
N LEU A 336 -3.77 -7.00 3.75
CA LEU A 336 -5.22 -6.78 3.87
C LEU A 336 -5.98 -8.00 4.36
N ALA A 337 -5.40 -9.19 4.29
CA ALA A 337 -6.06 -10.43 4.69
C ALA A 337 -5.19 -11.33 5.55
N GLY A 338 -5.84 -12.22 6.29
CA GLY A 338 -5.17 -13.24 7.09
C GLY A 338 -6.16 -14.16 7.83
N PRO A 339 -5.64 -15.12 8.61
CA PRO A 339 -6.48 -15.96 9.46
C PRO A 339 -7.23 -15.11 10.49
N ALA A 340 -8.54 -15.32 10.63
CA ALA A 340 -9.33 -14.65 11.64
C ALA A 340 -9.11 -15.34 12.99
N ARG A 341 -8.13 -14.86 13.75
CA ARG A 341 -7.98 -15.25 15.17
C ARG A 341 -8.96 -14.41 15.97
N ARG A 342 -9.88 -15.05 16.71
CA ARG A 342 -10.81 -14.32 17.59
C ARG A 342 -10.02 -13.75 18.76
N ALA A 343 -10.30 -12.51 19.15
CA ALA A 343 -9.75 -11.93 20.39
C ALA A 343 -10.15 -12.72 21.66
N ALA A 344 -11.16 -13.59 21.57
CA ALA A 344 -11.54 -14.52 22.63
C ALA A 344 -10.57 -15.70 22.80
N ASP A 345 -9.73 -16.00 21.80
CA ASP A 345 -8.77 -17.12 21.88
C ASP A 345 -7.46 -16.70 22.60
N THR A 346 -7.26 -15.40 22.86
CA THR A 346 -6.10 -14.86 23.60
C THR A 346 -6.45 -14.39 25.02
N LEU A 347 -7.69 -14.56 25.47
CA LEU A 347 -8.17 -14.19 26.81
C LEU A 347 -9.04 -15.31 27.37
N ILE A 348 -8.38 -16.34 27.87
CA ILE A 348 -8.56 -17.05 29.16
C ILE A 348 -7.68 -18.31 29.02
N GLU A 349 -6.35 -18.16 29.15
CA GLU A 349 -5.71 -19.09 30.08
C GLU A 349 -6.27 -18.67 31.43
N ALA A 350 -7.12 -19.51 32.02
CA ALA A 350 -7.54 -19.29 33.39
C ALA A 350 -6.24 -19.11 34.18
N PRO A 351 -6.04 -17.98 34.90
CA PRO A 351 -4.92 -17.94 35.82
C PRO A 351 -5.10 -19.16 36.70
N GLU A 352 -4.06 -19.98 36.86
CA GLU A 352 -4.11 -21.03 37.86
C GLU A 352 -4.64 -20.37 39.13
N VAL A 353 -5.76 -20.88 39.62
CA VAL A 353 -6.37 -20.39 40.85
C VAL A 353 -5.38 -20.75 41.96
N GLY A 354 -4.38 -19.90 42.13
CA GLY A 354 -3.53 -19.86 43.30
C GLY A 354 -4.51 -19.65 44.44
N ALA A 355 -4.69 -20.71 45.24
CA ALA A 355 -5.64 -20.78 46.33
C ALA A 355 -5.53 -19.51 47.19
N THR A 356 -6.39 -18.54 46.90
CA THR A 356 -6.31 -17.21 47.48
C THR A 356 -6.86 -17.28 48.90
N GLY A 357 -6.30 -16.45 49.78
CA GLY A 357 -6.37 -16.50 51.25
C GLY A 357 -7.76 -16.45 51.92
N MET A 358 -8.85 -16.68 51.21
CA MET A 358 -10.19 -16.83 51.77
C MET A 358 -10.42 -18.18 52.46
N ARG A 359 -9.64 -19.23 52.13
CA ARG A 359 -9.63 -20.49 52.91
C ARG A 359 -8.96 -20.34 54.28
N ALA A 360 -7.96 -19.47 54.41
CA ALA A 360 -7.28 -19.21 55.69
C ALA A 360 -8.14 -18.41 56.67
N LEU A 361 -9.06 -17.57 56.17
CA LEU A 361 -10.00 -16.81 57.00
C LEU A 361 -11.18 -17.67 57.49
N LEU A 362 -11.69 -18.59 56.67
CA LEU A 362 -12.74 -19.52 57.08
C LEU A 362 -12.23 -20.61 58.03
N GLY A 363 -10.97 -21.07 57.88
CA GLY A 363 -10.33 -21.98 58.84
C GLY A 363 -10.17 -21.36 60.24
N ARG A 364 -9.81 -20.07 60.31
CA ARG A 364 -9.64 -19.35 61.58
C ARG A 364 -10.96 -19.02 62.29
N LEU A 365 -12.08 -19.03 61.58
CA LEU A 365 -13.42 -18.90 62.17
C LEU A 365 -13.99 -20.25 62.64
N GLY A 366 -13.63 -21.36 61.97
CA GLY A 366 -14.01 -22.71 62.38
C GLY A 366 -13.33 -23.17 63.69
N GLU A 367 -12.06 -22.82 63.91
CA GLU A 367 -11.34 -23.16 65.15
C GLU A 367 -11.87 -22.42 66.38
N ARG A 368 -12.52 -21.26 66.22
CA ARG A 368 -13.14 -20.53 67.35
C ARG A 368 -14.57 -21.00 67.69
N LEU A 369 -15.14 -21.92 66.90
CA LEU A 369 -16.48 -22.46 67.11
C LEU A 369 -16.51 -23.95 67.50
N GLY A 370 -15.34 -24.57 67.75
CA GLY A 370 -15.26 -25.84 68.47
C GLY A 370 -15.90 -27.06 67.77
N LEU A 371 -15.86 -27.13 66.44
CA LEU A 371 -16.33 -28.31 65.69
C LEU A 371 -15.12 -29.15 65.24
N GLY A 372 -14.59 -29.94 66.17
CA GLY A 372 -13.60 -30.97 65.88
C GLY A 372 -14.25 -32.19 65.21
N THR A 373 -13.72 -32.58 64.05
CA THR A 373 -14.04 -33.85 63.37
C THR A 373 -13.42 -35.01 64.13
N GLN A 374 -14.25 -35.95 64.58
CA GLN A 374 -13.78 -37.27 65.01
C GLN A 374 -13.35 -38.08 63.79
N THR A 375 -12.09 -38.52 63.80
CA THR A 375 -11.57 -39.58 62.94
C THR A 375 -11.89 -40.92 63.57
N GLU A 376 -12.76 -41.72 62.94
CA GLU A 376 -12.91 -43.14 63.23
C GLU A 376 -12.34 -43.95 62.05
N SER A 377 -11.41 -44.83 62.41
CA SER A 377 -10.77 -45.83 61.56
C SER A 377 -11.72 -46.99 61.24
N ALA A 378 -11.64 -47.48 60.01
CA ALA A 378 -11.71 -48.90 59.67
C ALA A 378 -11.00 -49.13 58.33
#